data_AF-A0A527ZBX8-F1
#
_entry.id   AF-A0A527ZBX8-F1
#
_cell.length_a   1.000
_cell.length_b   1.000
_cell.length_c   1.000
_cell.angle_alpha   90.00
_cell.angle_beta   90.00
_cell.angle_gamma   90.00
#
_symmetry.space_group_name_H-M   'P 1'
#
loop_
_entity.id
_entity.type
_entity.pdbx_description
1 polymer ?
#
loop_
_entity_poly.entity_id
_entity_poly.type
_entity_poly.pdbx_seq_one_letter_code
_entity_poly.pdbx_strand_id
1 'polypeptide(L)' 'GGIYLHHAITRRDKGSIKKTLRKGPEFKALIKYIFPGGELDTIGMTLGNLEAHGFLVYDVENLREHYARTCRLWAERLHA' A
#
# COMPACT_ATOMS: atom_id res chain seq x y z
N GLY A 1 24.03 3.41 14.97
CA GLY A 1 22.63 3.06 14.64
C GLY A 1 22.28 3.67 13.30
N GLY A 2 21.51 2.96 12.47
CA GLY A 2 21.02 3.46 11.18
C GLY A 2 19.52 3.77 11.22
N ILE A 3 19.03 4.51 10.22
CA ILE A 3 17.60 4.79 10.03
C ILE A 3 17.15 4.08 8.76
N TYR A 4 15.97 3.47 8.82
CA TYR A 4 15.30 2.84 7.68
C TYR A 4 13.99 3.57 7.38
N LEU A 5 13.78 3.96 6.12
CA LEU A 5 12.52 4.52 5.65
C LEU A 5 11.84 3.50 4.74
N HIS A 6 10.70 2.96 5.19
CA HIS A 6 9.85 2.09 4.40
C HIS A 6 8.75 2.91 3.73
N HIS A 7 8.73 2.96 2.40
CA HIS A 7 7.67 3.60 1.64
C HIS A 7 6.95 2.58 0.77
N ALA A 8 5.66 2.37 1.00
CA ALA A 8 4.86 1.38 0.28
C ALA A 8 3.40 1.80 0.13
N ILE A 9 2.76 1.30 -0.94
CA ILE A 9 1.31 1.35 -1.07
C ILE A 9 0.74 0.27 -0.15
N THR A 10 -0.11 0.67 0.78
CA THR A 10 -0.79 -0.26 1.69
C THR A 10 -2.29 -0.15 1.54
N ARG A 11 -3.00 -1.20 1.95
CA ARG A 11 -4.46 -1.23 2.01
C ARG A 11 -4.95 -1.10 3.45
N ARG A 12 -6.19 -0.61 3.58
CA ARG A 12 -6.87 -0.53 4.87
C ARG A 12 -7.20 -1.93 5.40
N ASP A 13 -6.90 -2.18 6.67
CA ASP A 13 -7.36 -3.38 7.36
C ASP A 13 -8.88 -3.36 7.58
N LYS A 14 -9.52 -4.53 7.45
CA LYS A 14 -10.97 -4.73 7.58
C LYS A 14 -11.35 -5.57 8.80
N GLY A 15 -10.49 -5.63 9.83
CA GLY A 15 -10.72 -6.33 11.09
C GLY A 15 -10.58 -7.86 11.01
N SER A 16 -10.15 -8.41 9.87
CA SER A 16 -9.85 -9.83 9.70
C SER A 16 -9.03 -10.02 8.43
N ILE A 17 -7.98 -10.83 8.50
CA ILE A 17 -7.11 -11.18 7.36
C ILE A 17 -7.94 -11.63 6.15
N LYS A 18 -8.96 -12.49 6.34
CA LYS A 18 -9.82 -12.96 5.25
C LYS A 18 -10.59 -11.82 4.56
N LYS A 19 -11.09 -10.84 5.34
CA LYS A 19 -11.80 -9.68 4.80
C LYS A 19 -10.83 -8.71 4.13
N THR A 20 -9.66 -8.51 4.72
CA THR A 20 -8.60 -7.64 4.22
C THR A 20 -8.08 -8.14 2.89
N LEU A 21 -7.75 -9.43 2.75
CA LEU A 21 -7.21 -10.03 1.53
C LEU A 21 -8.25 -10.20 0.40
N ARG A 22 -9.54 -10.01 0.67
CA ARG A 22 -10.58 -10.13 -0.36
C ARG A 22 -10.35 -9.15 -1.52
N LYS A 23 -10.21 -9.70 -2.73
CA LYS A 23 -9.96 -8.96 -3.97
C LYS A 23 -11.28 -8.56 -4.63
N GLY A 24 -11.61 -7.26 -4.60
CA GLY A 24 -12.77 -6.71 -5.29
C GLY A 24 -12.55 -6.64 -6.81
N PRO A 25 -13.59 -6.29 -7.60
CA PRO A 25 -13.51 -6.23 -9.06
C PRO A 25 -12.39 -5.31 -9.57
N GLU A 26 -12.29 -4.10 -9.02
CA GLU A 26 -11.22 -3.12 -9.33
C GLU A 26 -9.81 -3.72 -9.13
N PHE A 27 -9.59 -4.35 -7.97
CA PHE A 27 -8.29 -4.97 -7.68
C PHE A 27 -8.01 -6.16 -8.60
N LYS A 28 -9.04 -6.93 -8.98
CA LYS A 28 -8.91 -8.01 -9.96
C LYS A 28 -8.54 -7.48 -11.36
N ALA A 29 -9.05 -6.32 -11.76
CA ALA A 29 -8.65 -5.68 -13.00
C ALA A 29 -7.19 -5.22 -12.96
N LEU A 30 -6.78 -4.58 -11.86
CA LEU A 30 -5.39 -4.15 -11.65
C LEU A 30 -4.41 -5.32 -11.77
N ILE A 31 -4.63 -6.41 -11.04
CA ILE A 31 -3.73 -7.58 -11.09
C ILE A 31 -3.81 -8.35 -12.41
N LYS A 32 -4.89 -8.22 -13.18
CA LYS A 32 -4.99 -8.89 -14.48
C LYS A 32 -4.26 -8.11 -15.58
N TYR A 33 -4.34 -6.78 -15.55
CA TYR A 33 -3.93 -5.95 -16.69
C TYR A 33 -2.76 -5.02 -16.43
N ILE A 34 -2.53 -4.61 -15.17
CA ILE A 34 -1.52 -3.58 -14.84
C ILE A 34 -0.39 -4.16 -13.99
N PHE A 35 -0.71 -4.90 -12.93
CA PHE A 35 0.25 -5.43 -11.96
C PHE A 35 0.08 -6.94 -11.69
N PRO A 36 0.41 -7.82 -12.65
CA PRO A 36 0.35 -9.27 -12.44
C PRO A 36 1.11 -9.72 -11.20
N GLY A 37 0.43 -10.46 -10.32
CA GLY A 37 1.01 -10.94 -9.05
C GLY A 37 1.09 -9.89 -7.93
N GLY A 38 0.60 -8.67 -8.15
CA GLY A 38 0.60 -7.62 -7.15
C GLY A 38 -0.22 -7.99 -5.91
N GLU A 39 0.40 -7.85 -4.74
CA GLU A 39 -0.24 -7.96 -3.42
C GLU A 39 -0.06 -6.67 -2.64
N LEU A 40 -0.98 -6.41 -1.71
CA LEU A 40 -0.93 -5.23 -0.85
C LEU A 40 -1.04 -5.66 0.60
N ASP A 41 -0.04 -5.28 1.38
CA ASP A 41 -0.06 -5.39 2.84
C ASP A 41 -0.90 -4.29 3.48
N THR A 42 -1.16 -4.45 4.77
CA THR A 42 -1.69 -3.37 5.61
C THR A 42 -0.57 -2.70 6.37
N ILE A 43 -0.79 -1.47 6.83
CA ILE A 43 0.16 -0.78 7.72
C ILE A 43 0.52 -1.68 8.92
N GLY A 44 -0.47 -2.30 9.57
CA GLY A 44 -0.23 -3.17 10.72
C GLY A 44 0.63 -4.40 10.40
N MET A 45 0.47 -5.01 9.23
CA MET A 45 1.33 -6.13 8.79
C MET A 45 2.77 -5.68 8.61
N THR A 46 2.98 -4.53 7.96
CA THR A 46 4.31 -3.95 7.77
C THR A 46 4.97 -3.64 9.11
N LEU A 47 4.28 -2.94 10.02
CA LEU A 47 4.84 -2.57 11.32
C LEU A 47 5.17 -3.80 12.17
N GLY A 48 4.25 -4.76 12.26
CA GLY A 48 4.47 -5.99 13.03
C GLY A 48 5.64 -6.81 12.49
N ASN A 49 5.80 -6.89 11.17
CA ASN A 49 6.96 -7.57 10.57
C ASN A 49 8.28 -6.84 10.84
N LEU A 50 8.30 -5.50 10.81
CA LEU A 50 9.48 -4.71 11.15
C LEU A 50 9.89 -4.92 12.61
N GLU A 51 8.94 -4.82 13.55
CA GLU A 51 9.19 -5.06 14.97
C GLU A 51 9.68 -6.49 15.25
N ALA A 52 9.11 -7.48 14.57
CA ALA A 52 9.55 -8.87 14.68
C ALA A 52 11.01 -9.10 14.24
N HIS A 53 11.59 -8.18 13.46
CA HIS A 53 12.97 -8.22 12.99
C HIS A 53 13.88 -7.19 13.70
N GLY A 54 13.45 -6.68 14.86
CA GLY A 54 14.26 -5.82 15.72
C GLY A 54 14.29 -4.35 15.32
N PHE A 55 13.41 -3.92 14.41
CA PHE A 55 13.23 -2.50 14.12
C PHE A 55 12.33 -1.85 15.16
N LEU A 56 12.69 -0.64 15.59
CA LEU A 56 11.80 0.23 16.35
C LEU A 56 11.10 1.18 15.38
N VAL A 57 9.77 1.16 15.37
CA VAL A 57 8.97 2.09 14.56
C VAL A 57 9.03 3.47 15.21
N TYR A 58 9.63 4.43 14.50
CA TYR A 58 9.77 5.80 15.00
C TYR A 58 8.62 6.70 14.55
N ASP A 59 8.17 6.57 13.31
CA ASP A 59 7.10 7.38 12.72
C ASP A 59 6.34 6.61 11.64
N VAL A 60 5.08 7.00 11.41
CA VAL A 60 4.20 6.46 10.37
C VAL A 60 3.35 7.57 9.76
N GLU A 61 3.59 7.87 8.48
CA GLU A 61 2.85 8.90 7.75
C GLU A 61 1.95 8.29 6.64
N ASN A 62 0.74 8.85 6.47
CA ASN A 62 -0.20 8.43 5.42
C ASN A 62 -0.33 9.47 4.32
N LEU A 63 0.15 9.14 3.12
CA LEU A 63 0.14 10.02 1.95
C LEU A 63 -0.97 9.70 0.93
N ARG A 64 -2.10 9.12 1.37
CA ARG A 64 -3.22 8.70 0.49
C ARG A 64 -3.64 9.79 -0.50
N GLU A 65 -3.91 11.00 -0.01
CA GLU A 65 -4.41 12.09 -0.84
C GLU A 65 -3.35 12.61 -1.84
N HIS A 66 -2.07 12.53 -1.45
CA HIS A 66 -0.95 12.87 -2.33
C HIS A 66 -0.84 11.89 -3.49
N TYR A 67 -0.98 10.59 -3.23
CA TYR A 67 -0.94 9.57 -4.28
C TYR A 67 -2.16 9.68 -5.21
N ALA A 68 -3.35 9.95 -4.67
CA ALA A 68 -4.54 10.23 -5.48
C ALA A 68 -4.35 11.45 -6.41
N ARG A 69 -3.80 12.56 -5.89
CA ARG A 69 -3.46 13.73 -6.71
C ARG A 69 -2.43 13.40 -7.80
N THR A 70 -1.43 12.59 -7.46
CA THR A 70 -0.39 12.17 -8.40
C THR A 70 -0.98 11.38 -9.57
N CYS A 71 -1.81 10.36 -9.28
CA CYS A 71 -2.48 9.57 -10.32
C CYS A 71 -3.41 10.41 -11.19
N ARG A 72 -4.11 11.39 -10.62
CA ARG A 72 -4.96 12.32 -11.39
C ARG A 72 -4.13 13.11 -12.40
N LEU A 73 -3.03 13.71 -11.95
CA LEU A 73 -2.14 14.48 -12.83
C LEU A 73 -1.48 13.61 -13.90
N TRP A 74 -1.19 12.34 -13.62
CA TRP A 74 -0.70 11.40 -14.63
C TRP A 74 -1.75 11.10 -15.69
N ALA A 75 -3.01 10.86 -15.29
CA ALA A 75 -4.10 10.61 -16.23
C ALA A 75 -4.39 11.84 -17.10
N GLU A 76 -4.45 13.04 -16.51
CA GLU A 76 -4.66 14.29 -17.26
C GLU A 76 -3.59 14.50 -18.33
N ARG A 77 -2.31 14.25 -17.99
CA ARG A 77 -1.21 14.38 -18.94
C ARG A 77 -1.18 13.30 -20.02
N LEU A 78 -1.73 12.12 -19.74
CA LEU A 78 -1.81 11.04 -20.72
C LEU A 78 -2.82 11.36 -21.83
N HIS A 79 -3.84 12.17 -21.52
CA HIS A 79 -4.91 12.53 -22.44
C HIS A 79 -4.74 13.90 -23.12
N ALA A 80 -3.66 14.63 -22.79
CA ALA A 80 -3.31 15.90 -23.41
C ALA A 80 -2.60 15.68 -24.75
#